data_AF-A0AA96V1F4-F1
#
_entry.id   AF-A0AA96V1F4-F1
#
_cell.length_a   1.000
_cell.length_b   1.000
_cell.length_c   1.000
_cell.angle_alpha   90.00
_cell.angle_beta   90.00
_cell.angle_gamma   90.00
#
_symmetry.space_group_name_H-M   'P 1'
#
loop_
_entity.id
_entity.type
_entity.pdbx_description
1 polymer ?
#
loop_
_entity_poly.entity_id
_entity_poly.type
_entity_poly.pdbx_seq_one_letter_code
_entity_poly.pdbx_strand_id
1 'polypeptide(L)'
;MSQETQSPISGQISEKPLKIALVRCHIVAEVCPGIGCFKAFNNKTVAFSNYNDSAELIAAFTCGGCSGRRVHRLCKSVQKFGADVVHLSSCMCKDMDGYSRCPHIDSIKKMIEDLGLFVVEGTHH
;
A
#
# COMPACT_ATOMS: atom_id res chain seq x y z
N MET A 1 -20.05 -3.63 13.95
CA MET A 1 -18.91 -3.40 14.87
C MET A 1 -17.69 -3.15 14.01
N SER A 2 -17.53 -1.91 13.59
CA SER A 2 -16.44 -1.45 12.73
C SER A 2 -15.14 -1.48 13.53
N GLN A 3 -14.26 -2.41 13.19
CA GLN A 3 -12.92 -2.46 13.75
C GLN A 3 -12.18 -1.21 13.28
N GLU A 4 -11.86 -0.33 14.22
CA GLU A 4 -10.98 0.81 14.03
C GLU A 4 -9.61 0.27 13.59
N THR A 5 -9.24 0.51 12.35
CA THR A 5 -7.86 0.29 11.88
C THR A 5 -6.97 1.25 12.64
N GLN A 6 -6.28 0.76 13.67
CA GLN A 6 -5.29 1.54 14.42
C GLN A 6 -4.25 2.09 13.44
N SER A 7 -4.27 3.41 13.29
CA SER A 7 -3.33 4.15 12.46
C SER A 7 -1.97 4.15 13.16
N PRO A 8 -0.86 3.79 12.48
CA PRO A 8 0.49 3.79 13.06
C PRO A 8 1.01 5.21 13.40
N ILE A 9 0.18 6.24 13.26
CA ILE A 9 0.57 7.66 13.22
C ILE A 9 0.40 8.34 14.59
N SER A 10 -0.29 7.73 15.55
CA SER A 10 -0.65 8.40 16.82
C SER A 10 0.46 8.47 17.89
N GLY A 11 1.73 8.20 17.57
CA GLY A 11 2.76 8.08 18.62
C GLY A 11 4.21 8.43 18.30
N GLN A 12 4.58 8.80 17.06
CA GLN A 12 5.98 9.12 16.75
C GLN A 12 6.07 10.34 15.84
N ILE A 13 6.24 11.51 16.44
CA ILE A 13 6.78 12.69 15.75
C ILE A 13 8.28 12.44 15.60
N SER A 14 8.68 11.62 14.61
CA SER A 14 10.06 11.59 14.16
C SER A 14 10.19 12.59 13.00
N GLU A 15 11.18 13.49 13.06
CA GLU A 15 11.52 14.45 11.99
C GLU A 15 11.88 13.79 10.64
N LYS A 16 11.96 12.46 10.59
CA LYS A 16 12.28 11.71 9.37
C LYS A 16 11.02 11.50 8.52
N PRO A 17 11.08 11.77 7.20
CA PRO A 17 9.97 11.53 6.30
C PRO A 17 9.58 10.06 6.26
N LEU A 18 8.28 9.77 6.36
CA LEU A 18 7.75 8.42 6.20
C LEU A 18 7.92 7.95 4.76
N LYS A 19 8.57 6.80 4.60
CA LYS A 19 8.81 6.21 3.28
C LYS A 19 7.77 5.14 2.98
N ILE A 20 7.02 5.37 1.92
CA ILE A 20 5.87 4.56 1.54
C ILE A 20 6.18 3.80 0.25
N ALA A 21 5.82 2.53 0.21
CA ALA A 21 5.77 1.74 -1.02
C ALA A 21 4.32 1.40 -1.38
N LEU A 22 4.02 1.34 -2.67
CA LEU A 22 2.68 1.05 -3.19
C LEU A 22 2.67 -0.26 -3.99
N VAL A 23 1.77 -1.18 -3.61
CA VAL A 23 1.51 -2.43 -4.35
C VAL A 23 0.19 -2.34 -5.09
N ARG A 24 0.22 -2.64 -6.39
CA ARG A 24 -0.95 -2.66 -7.28
C ARG A 24 -1.29 -4.04 -7.81
N CYS A 25 -2.57 -4.30 -8.08
CA CYS A 25 -2.98 -5.51 -8.80
C CYS A 25 -2.30 -5.54 -10.17
N HIS A 26 -1.71 -6.69 -10.54
CA HIS A 26 -1.02 -6.85 -11.82
C HIS A 26 -1.97 -6.77 -13.00
N ILE A 27 -3.15 -7.41 -12.90
CA ILE A 27 -4.18 -7.41 -13.95
C ILE A 27 -4.69 -5.99 -14.17
N VAL A 28 -5.13 -5.32 -13.10
CA VAL A 28 -5.67 -3.96 -13.20
C VAL A 28 -4.60 -2.97 -13.70
N ALA A 29 -3.33 -3.20 -13.41
CA ALA A 29 -2.24 -2.33 -13.90
C ALA A 29 -2.05 -2.35 -15.42
N GLU A 30 -2.58 -3.35 -16.15
CA GLU A 30 -2.57 -3.38 -17.62
C GLU A 30 -3.43 -2.27 -18.22
N VAL A 31 -4.49 -1.85 -17.51
CA VAL A 31 -5.44 -0.82 -17.95
C VAL A 31 -5.47 0.41 -17.04
N CYS A 32 -4.81 0.36 -15.88
CA CYS A 32 -4.76 1.44 -14.90
C CYS A 32 -3.31 1.87 -14.65
N PRO A 33 -2.90 3.08 -15.09
CA PRO A 33 -1.56 3.60 -14.81
C PRO A 33 -1.37 4.02 -13.34
N GLY A 34 -2.44 4.09 -12.55
CA GLY A 34 -2.40 4.41 -11.13
C GLY A 34 -2.62 5.88 -10.80
N ILE A 35 -3.12 6.68 -11.74
CA ILE A 35 -3.38 8.13 -11.59
C ILE A 35 -4.13 8.43 -10.29
N GLY A 36 -5.20 7.69 -9.98
CA GLY A 36 -5.96 7.87 -8.74
C GLY A 36 -5.14 7.62 -7.47
N CYS A 37 -4.28 6.60 -7.48
CA CYS A 37 -3.39 6.30 -6.34
C CYS A 37 -2.40 7.44 -6.11
N PHE A 38 -1.75 7.92 -7.16
CA PHE A 38 -0.79 9.02 -7.07
C PHE A 38 -1.47 10.35 -6.70
N LYS A 39 -2.66 10.62 -7.26
CA LYS A 39 -3.43 11.83 -6.91
C LYS A 39 -3.83 11.83 -5.43
N ALA A 40 -4.26 10.69 -4.88
CA ALA A 40 -4.58 10.59 -3.47
C ALA A 40 -3.36 10.78 -2.57
N PHE A 41 -2.19 10.25 -2.96
CA PHE A 41 -0.94 10.48 -2.24
C PHE A 41 -0.49 11.95 -2.31
N ASN A 42 -0.47 12.54 -3.51
CA ASN A 42 -0.03 13.92 -3.71
C ASN A 42 -0.90 14.94 -2.97
N ASN A 43 -2.22 14.67 -2.93
CA ASN A 43 -3.19 15.56 -2.28
C ASN A 43 -3.47 15.19 -0.82
N LYS A 44 -2.80 14.17 -0.28
CA LYS A 44 -3.02 13.64 1.08
C LYS A 44 -4.50 13.39 1.38
N THR A 45 -5.17 12.61 0.53
CA THR A 45 -6.61 12.30 0.68
C THR A 45 -6.86 10.81 0.91
N VAL A 46 -8.07 10.50 1.40
CA VAL A 46 -8.55 9.12 1.60
C VAL A 46 -7.58 8.32 2.49
N ALA A 47 -6.94 7.26 1.97
CA ALA A 47 -6.02 6.42 2.76
C ALA A 47 -4.72 7.16 3.13
N PHE A 48 -4.50 8.36 2.57
CA PHE A 48 -3.33 9.19 2.83
C PHE A 48 -3.60 10.42 3.71
N SER A 49 -4.80 10.59 4.26
CA SER A 49 -5.21 11.82 4.99
C SER A 49 -4.38 12.16 6.21
N ASN A 50 -3.76 11.15 6.82
CA ASN A 50 -3.01 11.31 8.07
C ASN A 50 -1.50 11.44 7.83
N TYR A 51 -1.04 11.37 6.58
CA TYR A 51 0.38 11.62 6.27
C TYR A 51 0.64 13.12 6.17
N ASN A 52 1.77 13.54 6.71
CA ASN A 52 2.26 14.90 6.53
C ASN A 52 2.89 15.09 5.12
N ASP A 53 3.23 16.34 4.81
CA ASP A 53 3.83 16.72 3.52
C ASP A 53 5.22 16.14 3.28
N SER A 54 5.94 15.79 4.35
CA SER A 54 7.26 15.15 4.24
C SER A 54 7.19 13.68 3.82
N ALA A 55 6.03 13.03 3.87
CA ALA A 55 5.92 11.62 3.47
C ALA A 55 6.27 11.44 1.99
N GLU A 56 7.08 10.42 1.69
CA GLU A 56 7.65 10.13 0.37
C GLU A 56 7.15 8.79 -0.16
N LEU A 57 6.68 8.77 -1.41
CA LEU A 57 6.39 7.53 -2.12
C LEU A 57 7.66 7.06 -2.83
N ILE A 58 8.38 6.12 -2.23
CA ILE A 58 9.71 5.70 -2.70
C ILE A 58 9.66 4.57 -3.73
N ALA A 59 8.53 3.86 -3.84
CA ALA A 59 8.37 2.78 -4.79
C ALA A 59 6.90 2.53 -5.13
N ALA A 60 6.64 2.17 -6.38
CA ALA A 60 5.35 1.62 -6.82
C ALA A 60 5.60 0.42 -7.71
N PHE A 61 4.96 -0.71 -7.40
CA PHE A 61 5.09 -1.94 -8.17
C PHE A 61 3.81 -2.77 -8.14
N THR A 62 3.70 -3.72 -9.06
CA THR A 62 2.56 -4.64 -9.09
C THR A 62 2.84 -5.90 -8.27
N CYS A 63 1.78 -6.59 -7.85
CA CYS A 63 1.89 -7.87 -7.16
C CYS A 63 2.53 -8.97 -8.02
N GLY A 64 2.68 -8.75 -9.33
CA GLY A 64 3.32 -9.66 -10.27
C GLY A 64 2.48 -10.87 -10.67
N GLY A 65 1.17 -10.81 -10.42
CA GLY A 65 0.25 -11.94 -10.55
C GLY A 65 0.04 -12.67 -9.22
N CYS A 66 -1.04 -13.45 -9.15
CA CYS A 66 -1.31 -14.35 -8.03
C CYS A 66 -0.24 -15.45 -8.03
N SER A 67 0.48 -15.73 -6.94
CA SER A 67 0.14 -15.68 -5.51
C SER A 67 0.99 -14.70 -4.66
N GLY A 68 1.42 -13.56 -5.22
CA GLY A 68 2.14 -12.54 -4.44
C GLY A 68 3.62 -12.84 -4.19
N ARG A 69 4.20 -13.88 -4.78
CA ARG A 69 5.65 -14.19 -4.69
C ARG A 69 6.55 -13.00 -5.03
N ARG A 70 6.14 -12.17 -6.00
CA ARG A 70 6.87 -10.94 -6.37
C ARG A 70 6.84 -9.91 -5.24
N VAL A 71 5.73 -9.80 -4.51
CA VAL A 71 5.55 -8.84 -3.40
C VAL A 71 6.62 -9.07 -2.34
N HIS A 72 6.80 -10.30 -1.86
CA HIS A 72 7.82 -10.62 -0.86
C HIS A 72 9.22 -10.11 -1.25
N ARG A 73 9.65 -10.40 -2.48
CA ARG A 73 10.98 -10.00 -2.99
C ARG A 73 11.13 -8.49 -3.06
N LEU A 74 10.11 -7.78 -3.54
CA LEU A 74 10.15 -6.33 -3.70
C LEU A 74 10.01 -5.60 -2.36
N CYS A 75 9.18 -6.11 -1.45
CA CYS A 75 9.07 -5.63 -0.07
C CYS A 75 10.40 -5.74 0.68
N LYS A 76 11.13 -6.86 0.55
CA LYS A 76 12.51 -6.97 1.07
C LYS A 76 13.45 -5.92 0.48
N SER A 77 13.28 -5.55 -0.78
CA SER A 77 14.10 -4.50 -1.40
C SER A 77 13.77 -3.15 -0.81
N VAL A 78 12.50 -2.73 -0.81
CA VAL A 78 12.11 -1.40 -0.31
C VAL A 78 12.34 -1.27 1.20
N GLN A 79 12.24 -2.36 1.97
CA GLN A 79 12.65 -2.40 3.38
C GLN A 79 14.12 -2.03 3.54
N LYS A 80 15.03 -2.57 2.72
CA LYS A 80 16.46 -2.21 2.76
C LYS A 80 16.71 -0.73 2.43
N PHE A 81 15.81 -0.10 1.65
CA PHE A 81 15.83 1.33 1.37
C PHE A 81 15.07 2.18 2.39
N GLY A 82 14.59 1.54 3.48
CA GLY A 82 13.98 2.18 4.63
C GLY A 82 12.50 2.50 4.46
N ALA A 83 11.75 1.70 3.67
CA ALA A 83 10.29 1.78 3.69
C ALA A 83 9.75 1.51 5.10
N ASP A 84 8.81 2.35 5.54
CA ASP A 84 8.09 2.21 6.82
C ASP A 84 6.71 1.58 6.59
N VAL A 85 6.05 1.97 5.48
CA VAL A 85 4.67 1.60 5.18
C VAL A 85 4.54 1.04 3.76
N VAL A 86 3.72 0.01 3.60
CA VAL A 86 3.29 -0.54 2.31
C VAL A 86 1.78 -0.36 2.17
N HIS A 87 1.36 0.40 1.16
CA HIS A 87 -0.03 0.47 0.76
C HIS A 87 -0.37 -0.67 -0.21
N LEU A 88 -1.39 -1.45 0.12
CA LEU A 88 -2.07 -2.35 -0.82
C LEU A 88 -3.19 -1.55 -1.47
N SER A 89 -3.08 -1.25 -2.77
CA SER A 89 -4.01 -0.33 -3.43
C SER A 89 -5.48 -0.80 -3.43
N SER A 90 -6.41 0.16 -3.62
CA SER A 90 -7.84 -0.11 -3.58
C SER A 90 -8.28 -1.23 -4.54
N CYS A 91 -7.64 -1.39 -5.70
CA CYS A 91 -7.95 -2.46 -6.65
C CYS A 91 -7.55 -3.88 -6.19
N MET A 92 -6.79 -3.99 -5.10
CA MET A 92 -6.53 -5.27 -4.43
C MET A 92 -7.49 -5.51 -3.26
N CYS A 93 -7.96 -4.44 -2.62
CA CYS A 93 -8.65 -4.49 -1.33
C CYS A 93 -10.18 -4.44 -1.44
N LYS A 94 -10.73 -3.96 -2.56
CA LYS A 94 -12.17 -3.75 -2.74
C LYS A 94 -12.66 -4.43 -4.00
N ASP A 95 -13.93 -4.79 -4.01
CA ASP A 95 -14.65 -5.08 -5.25
C ASP A 95 -14.84 -3.77 -6.01
N MET A 96 -14.54 -3.82 -7.31
CA MET A 96 -14.65 -2.71 -8.25
C MET A 96 -15.33 -3.22 -9.52
N ASP A 97 -15.87 -2.31 -10.33
CA ASP A 97 -16.51 -2.68 -11.59
C ASP A 97 -15.55 -3.50 -12.47
N GLY A 98 -15.88 -4.77 -12.68
CA GLY A 98 -15.09 -5.71 -13.46
C GLY A 98 -13.95 -6.43 -12.73
N TYR A 99 -13.73 -6.16 -11.43
CA TYR A 99 -12.66 -6.80 -10.64
C TYR A 99 -13.08 -7.08 -9.19
N SER A 100 -12.94 -8.33 -8.75
CA SER A 100 -13.17 -8.69 -7.36
C SER A 100 -11.95 -8.37 -6.46
N ARG A 101 -12.19 -8.23 -5.15
CA ARG A 101 -11.14 -8.19 -4.13
C ARG A 101 -10.15 -9.35 -4.35
N CYS A 102 -8.86 -9.06 -4.15
CA CYS A 102 -7.82 -10.06 -4.36
C CYS A 102 -8.01 -11.24 -3.39
N PRO A 103 -8.10 -12.49 -3.88
CA PRO A 103 -8.31 -13.66 -3.01
C PRO A 103 -7.10 -13.99 -2.12
N HIS A 104 -5.94 -13.36 -2.38
CA HIS A 104 -4.70 -13.58 -1.63
C HIS A 104 -4.31 -12.37 -0.78
N ILE A 105 -5.19 -11.38 -0.62
CA ILE A 105 -4.87 -10.13 0.06
C ILE A 105 -4.38 -10.36 1.50
N ASP A 106 -5.03 -11.26 2.24
CA ASP A 106 -4.68 -11.52 3.64
C ASP A 106 -3.33 -12.24 3.76
N SER A 107 -3.04 -13.20 2.87
CA SER A 107 -1.72 -13.84 2.80
C SER A 107 -0.61 -12.84 2.42
N ILE A 108 -0.89 -11.93 1.50
CA ILE A 108 0.05 -10.88 1.08
C ILE A 108 0.30 -9.92 2.24
N LYS A 109 -0.75 -9.45 2.89
CA LYS A 109 -0.67 -8.57 4.06
C LYS A 109 0.19 -9.19 5.15
N LYS A 110 -0.15 -10.41 5.56
CA LYS A 110 0.60 -11.14 6.58
C LYS A 110 2.08 -11.29 6.21
N MET A 111 2.37 -11.64 4.97
CA MET A 111 3.75 -11.77 4.48
C MET A 111 4.54 -10.43 4.56
N ILE A 112 3.89 -9.30 4.31
CA ILE A 112 4.54 -7.98 4.42
C ILE A 112 4.74 -7.61 5.89
N GLU A 113 3.76 -7.87 6.75
CA GLU A 113 3.85 -7.64 8.19
C GLU A 113 4.94 -8.52 8.84
N ASP A 114 5.09 -9.77 8.40
CA ASP A 114 6.16 -10.69 8.84
C ASP A 114 7.56 -10.18 8.41
N LEU A 115 7.66 -9.25 7.45
CA LEU A 115 8.91 -8.53 7.15
C LEU A 115 9.16 -7.35 8.08
N GLY A 116 8.22 -6.97 8.96
CA GLY A 116 8.33 -5.81 9.84
C GLY A 116 7.94 -4.48 9.19
N LEU A 117 7.18 -4.52 8.09
CA LEU A 117 6.63 -3.34 7.42
C LEU A 117 5.17 -3.13 7.85
N PHE A 118 4.75 -1.88 8.06
CA PHE A 118 3.34 -1.59 8.31
C PHE A 118 2.54 -1.70 7.02
N VAL A 119 1.35 -2.31 7.08
CA VAL A 119 0.47 -2.44 5.92
C VAL A 119 -0.76 -1.55 6.08
N VAL A 120 -1.05 -0.77 5.05
CA VAL A 120 -2.30 0.00 4.94
C VAL A 120 -3.08 -0.51 3.72
N GLU A 121 -4.36 -0.80 3.92
CA GLU A 121 -5.27 -1.20 2.85
C GLU A 121 -5.93 0.02 2.21
N GLY A 122 -5.89 0.10 0.89
CA GLY A 122 -6.52 1.15 0.09
C GLY A 122 -5.59 2.29 -0.34
N THR A 123 -6.08 3.08 -1.29
CA THR A 123 -5.45 4.33 -1.74
C THR A 123 -6.46 5.47 -1.90
N HIS A 124 -7.37 5.39 -2.87
CA HIS A 124 -8.15 6.54 -3.37
C HIS A 124 -9.67 6.30 -3.46
N HIS A 125 -10.12 5.13 -3.00
CA HIS A 125 -11.52 4.77 -2.77
C HIS A 125 -11.64 4.29 -1.36
#